data_AF-A0A7S4ILQ0-F1
#
_entry.id   AF-A0A7S4ILQ0-F1
#
_cell.length_a   1.000
_cell.length_b   1.000
_cell.length_c   1.000
_cell.angle_alpha   90.00
_cell.angle_beta   90.00
_cell.angle_gamma   90.00
#
_symmetry.space_group_name_H-M   'P 1'
#
loop_
_entity.id
_entity.type
_entity.pdbx_description
1 polymer ?
#
loop_
_entity_poly.entity_id
_entity_poly.type
_entity_poly.pdbx_seq_one_letter_code
_entity_poly.pdbx_strand_id
1 'polypeptide(L)'
;FICQNEVERNEGIALGQSNDKLYCPEHFCCENCDNAIEIGSSFIVRHNFPYCKNCVSKKLPQCQLCHLPIAGDYMDALGSSWHLDHFLCGHCHIPLSDTFGQNCFYEHEGKPYCETD
;
A
#
# COMPACT_ATOMS: atom_id res chain seq x y z
N PHE A 1 -23.88 -8.84 -5.38
CA PHE A 1 -25.26 -8.85 -4.88
C PHE A 1 -25.24 -8.41 -3.42
N ILE A 2 -25.92 -7.32 -3.08
CA ILE A 2 -26.05 -6.83 -1.69
C ILE A 2 -27.02 -7.80 -0.98
N CYS A 3 -26.69 -8.25 0.24
CA CYS A 3 -27.52 -9.17 1.02
C CYS A 3 -28.96 -8.63 1.11
N GLN A 4 -29.92 -9.33 0.50
CA GLN A 4 -31.35 -8.95 0.50
C GLN A 4 -32.13 -9.52 1.69
N ASN A 5 -31.45 -10.08 2.69
CA ASN A 5 -32.10 -10.59 3.88
C ASN A 5 -31.85 -9.62 5.05
N GLU A 6 -32.94 -9.23 5.70
CA GLU A 6 -32.96 -8.42 6.92
C GLU A 6 -32.01 -9.04 7.94
N VAL A 7 -30.84 -8.41 8.13
CA VAL A 7 -29.82 -8.90 9.05
C VAL A 7 -30.39 -8.70 10.46
N GLU A 8 -30.97 -9.76 11.03
CA GLU A 8 -31.41 -9.76 12.42
C GLU A 8 -30.23 -9.33 13.30
N ARG A 9 -30.45 -8.30 14.11
CA ARG A 9 -29.44 -7.41 14.70
C ARG A 9 -28.43 -8.06 15.68
N ASN A 10 -28.34 -9.38 15.76
CA ASN A 10 -27.58 -10.05 16.82
C ASN A 10 -26.43 -10.96 16.39
N GLU A 11 -26.14 -11.14 15.10
CA GLU A 11 -24.90 -11.83 14.65
C GLU A 11 -24.17 -11.08 13.51
N GLY A 12 -24.54 -9.82 13.28
CA GLY A 12 -23.84 -8.93 12.35
C GLY A 12 -22.52 -8.46 12.96
N ILE A 13 -21.44 -9.24 12.78
CA ILE A 13 -20.11 -8.79 13.16
C ILE A 13 -19.73 -7.62 12.25
N ALA A 14 -19.76 -6.41 12.82
CA ALA A 14 -19.26 -5.19 12.23
C ALA A 14 -17.77 -5.38 11.81
N LEU A 15 -17.21 -4.58 10.90
CA LEU A 15 -16.64 -3.28 11.28
C LEU A 15 -16.01 -2.63 10.03
N GLY A 16 -16.33 -1.36 9.79
CA GLY A 16 -15.55 -0.46 8.93
C GLY A 16 -16.24 0.89 8.83
N GLN A 17 -15.68 1.91 9.48
CA GLN A 17 -16.27 3.26 9.57
C GLN A 17 -16.33 3.93 8.19
N SER A 18 -17.46 3.78 7.49
CA SER A 18 -18.20 4.83 6.77
C SER A 18 -19.27 4.19 5.87
N ASN A 19 -20.54 4.66 5.99
CA ASN A 19 -21.72 4.39 5.15
C ASN A 19 -22.70 3.24 5.49
N ASP A 20 -22.90 2.88 6.77
CA ASP A 20 -24.07 2.08 7.23
C ASP A 20 -24.37 0.77 6.46
N LYS A 21 -23.36 0.14 5.84
CA LYS A 21 -23.53 -1.12 5.11
C LYS A 21 -23.08 -2.31 5.95
N LEU A 22 -24.02 -3.21 6.21
CA LEU A 22 -23.79 -4.49 6.89
C LEU A 22 -23.41 -5.55 5.86
N TYR A 23 -22.28 -6.23 6.09
CA TYR A 23 -21.85 -7.39 5.31
C TYR A 23 -22.02 -8.64 6.17
N CYS A 24 -22.54 -9.72 5.59
CA CYS A 24 -22.57 -11.01 6.28
C CYS A 24 -21.20 -11.73 6.12
N PRO A 25 -20.81 -12.58 7.10
CA PRO A 25 -19.57 -13.36 7.08
C PRO A 25 -19.30 -14.10 5.76
N GLU A 26 -20.35 -14.60 5.09
CA GLU A 26 -20.23 -15.40 3.87
C GLU A 26 -20.14 -14.56 2.58
N HIS A 27 -20.45 -13.26 2.61
CA HIS A 27 -20.45 -12.41 1.42
C HIS A 27 -19.50 -11.21 1.54
N PHE A 28 -18.59 -11.24 2.53
CA PHE A 28 -17.56 -10.23 2.68
C PHE A 28 -16.30 -10.61 1.88
N CYS A 29 -16.38 -10.51 0.56
CA CYS A 29 -15.30 -10.88 -0.37
C CYS A 29 -14.56 -9.68 -0.92
N CYS A 30 -13.26 -9.84 -1.21
CA CYS A 30 -12.48 -8.81 -1.87
C CYS A 30 -12.92 -8.63 -3.33
N GLU A 31 -13.25 -7.41 -3.73
CA GLU A 31 -13.65 -7.06 -5.11
C GLU A 31 -12.61 -7.39 -6.19
N ASN A 32 -11.33 -7.54 -5.82
CA ASN A 32 -10.25 -7.79 -6.77
C ASN A 32 -9.91 -9.27 -6.94
N CYS A 33 -10.21 -10.12 -5.96
CA CYS A 33 -9.82 -11.53 -6.01
C CYS A 33 -10.90 -12.51 -5.56
N ASP A 34 -12.11 -12.02 -5.26
CA ASP A 34 -13.30 -12.77 -4.84
C ASP A 34 -13.15 -13.63 -3.57
N ASN A 35 -11.96 -13.68 -2.98
CA ASN A 35 -11.72 -14.38 -1.73
C ASN A 35 -12.41 -13.68 -0.56
N ALA A 36 -12.99 -14.48 0.33
CA ALA A 36 -13.52 -14.01 1.60
C ALA A 36 -12.42 -13.30 2.41
N ILE A 37 -12.76 -12.13 2.95
CA ILE A 37 -11.90 -11.39 3.87
C ILE A 37 -12.26 -11.88 5.27
N GLU A 38 -11.32 -12.50 5.96
CA GLU A 38 -11.55 -13.05 7.29
C GLU A 38 -12.01 -11.97 8.29
N ILE A 39 -12.97 -12.33 9.13
CA ILE A 39 -13.46 -11.46 10.20
C ILE A 39 -12.28 -11.13 11.14
N GLY A 40 -12.12 -9.83 11.45
CA GLY A 40 -10.99 -9.33 12.24
C GLY A 40 -9.74 -9.02 11.43
N SER A 41 -9.65 -9.42 10.17
CA SER A 41 -8.62 -8.92 9.25
C SER A 41 -8.91 -7.47 8.90
N SER A 42 -7.88 -6.61 8.87
CA SER A 42 -8.08 -5.24 8.37
C SER A 42 -8.18 -5.22 6.85
N PHE A 43 -9.07 -4.38 6.34
CA PHE A 43 -9.39 -4.23 4.92
C PHE A 43 -9.56 -2.76 4.55
N ILE A 44 -9.66 -2.47 3.25
CA ILE A 44 -9.77 -1.11 2.72
C ILE A 44 -11.03 -1.03 1.86
N VAL A 45 -11.85 0.01 2.04
CA VAL A 45 -13.03 0.25 1.20
C VAL A 45 -12.69 1.30 0.14
N ARG A 46 -12.87 0.97 -1.14
CA ARG A 46 -12.74 1.93 -2.25
C ARG A 46 -14.00 1.89 -3.11
N HIS A 47 -14.58 3.05 -3.42
CA HIS A 47 -15.84 3.14 -4.18
C HIS A 47 -16.95 2.23 -3.63
N ASN A 48 -17.02 2.06 -2.30
CA ASN A 48 -18.00 1.22 -1.62
C ASN A 48 -17.80 -0.30 -1.78
N PHE A 49 -16.64 -0.73 -2.28
CA PHE A 49 -16.27 -2.13 -2.40
C PHE A 49 -15.11 -2.46 -1.44
N PRO A 50 -15.17 -3.60 -0.73
CA PRO A 50 -14.10 -4.03 0.14
C PRO A 50 -12.94 -4.67 -0.65
N TYR A 51 -11.72 -4.31 -0.26
CA TYR A 51 -10.48 -4.86 -0.81
C TYR A 51 -9.62 -5.41 0.34
N CYS A 52 -9.12 -6.64 0.17
CA CYS A 52 -8.19 -7.23 1.13
C CYS A 52 -6.83 -6.53 1.07
N LYS A 53 -6.09 -6.53 2.18
CA LYS A 53 -4.73 -5.95 2.24
C LYS A 53 -3.83 -6.50 1.15
N ASN A 54 -3.85 -7.81 0.91
CA ASN A 54 -3.00 -8.44 -0.10
C ASN A 54 -3.24 -7.87 -1.51
N CYS A 55 -4.50 -7.67 -1.90
CA CYS A 55 -4.83 -7.10 -3.21
C CYS A 55 -4.47 -5.63 -3.31
N VAL A 56 -4.60 -4.86 -2.22
CA VAL A 56 -4.15 -3.47 -2.21
C VAL A 56 -2.64 -3.38 -2.26
N SER A 57 -1.93 -4.16 -1.44
CA SER A 57 -0.47 -4.22 -1.40
C SER A 57 0.14 -4.62 -2.73
N LYS A 58 -0.49 -5.53 -3.49
CA LYS A 58 -0.04 -5.89 -4.84
C LYS A 58 -0.11 -4.74 -5.86
N LYS A 59 -0.91 -3.70 -5.60
CA LYS A 59 -1.00 -2.51 -6.45
C LYS A 59 -0.04 -1.40 -6.02
N LEU A 60 0.68 -1.58 -4.90
CA LEU A 60 1.67 -0.60 -4.45
C LEU A 60 2.98 -0.80 -5.22
N PRO A 61 3.73 0.29 -5.47
CA PRO A 61 5.08 0.18 -6.01
C PRO A 61 5.95 -0.68 -5.09
N GLN A 62 6.85 -1.48 -5.67
CA GLN A 62 7.79 -2.30 -4.92
C GLN A 62 9.12 -1.59 -4.81
N CYS A 63 9.67 -1.53 -3.60
CA CYS A 63 10.98 -0.95 -3.38
C CYS A 63 12.07 -1.80 -4.05
N GLN A 64 12.93 -1.18 -4.86
CA GLN A 64 14.02 -1.89 -5.54
C GLN A 64 15.05 -2.49 -4.57
N LEU A 65 15.24 -1.90 -3.38
CA LEU A 65 16.21 -2.38 -2.39
C LEU A 65 15.69 -3.57 -1.57
N CYS A 66 14.47 -3.46 -1.01
CA CYS A 66 13.94 -4.47 -0.07
C CYS A 66 12.86 -5.38 -0.68
N HIS A 67 12.41 -5.09 -1.90
CA HIS A 67 11.33 -5.80 -2.61
C HIS A 67 9.98 -5.84 -1.88
N LEU A 68 9.82 -5.01 -0.84
CA LEU A 68 8.56 -4.86 -0.13
C LEU A 68 7.69 -3.78 -0.80
N PRO A 69 6.36 -3.93 -0.78
CA PRO A 69 5.44 -2.90 -1.25
C PRO A 69 5.57 -1.63 -0.41
N ILE A 70 5.63 -0.47 -1.06
CA ILE A 70 5.78 0.82 -0.40
C ILE A 70 4.40 1.38 -0.08
N ALA A 71 4.08 1.47 1.22
CA ALA A 71 2.84 2.06 1.70
C ALA A 71 3.09 3.50 2.18
N GLY A 72 2.72 4.49 1.36
CA GLY A 72 2.88 5.91 1.68
C GLY A 72 3.73 6.65 0.66
N ASP A 73 4.46 7.67 1.12
CA ASP A 73 5.36 8.45 0.29
C ASP A 73 6.58 7.63 -0.16
N TYR A 74 7.02 7.85 -1.39
CA TYR A 74 8.11 7.13 -2.02
C TYR A 74 8.81 8.01 -3.05
N MET A 75 9.96 7.54 -3.52
CA MET A 75 10.72 8.18 -4.59
C MET A 75 10.78 7.29 -5.82
N ASP A 76 10.47 7.85 -6.98
CA ASP A 76 10.73 7.22 -8.28
C ASP A 76 12.06 7.73 -8.83
N ALA A 77 13.02 6.82 -9.00
CA ALA A 77 14.35 7.13 -9.49
C ALA A 77 14.99 5.88 -10.12
N LEU A 78 15.85 6.08 -11.13
CA LEU A 78 16.55 4.98 -11.81
C LEU A 78 15.58 3.95 -12.44
N GLY A 79 14.42 4.42 -12.91
CA GLY A 79 13.36 3.57 -13.48
C GLY A 79 12.67 2.63 -12.48
N SER A 80 12.90 2.81 -11.18
CA SER A 80 12.33 1.99 -10.10
C SER A 80 11.78 2.86 -8.97
N SER A 81 10.97 2.26 -8.09
CA SER A 81 10.45 2.93 -6.90
C SER A 81 11.24 2.55 -5.65
N TRP A 82 11.36 3.48 -4.70
CA TRP A 82 12.19 3.32 -3.51
C TRP A 82 11.49 3.89 -2.28
N HIS A 83 11.64 3.23 -1.13
CA HIS A 83 11.38 3.90 0.15
C HIS A 83 12.34 5.08 0.28
N LEU A 84 11.88 6.17 0.91
CA LEU A 84 12.70 7.37 1.15
C LEU A 84 14.02 7.00 1.85
N ASP A 85 13.95 6.14 2.87
CA ASP A 85 15.11 5.64 3.62
C ASP A 85 16.01 4.65 2.85
N HIS A 86 15.52 4.09 1.74
CA HIS A 86 16.25 3.10 0.94
C HIS A 86 16.90 3.69 -0.31
N PHE A 87 16.60 4.95 -0.63
CA PHE A 87 17.26 5.64 -1.74
C PHE A 87 18.53 6.32 -1.22
N LEU A 88 19.57 5.50 -1.03
CA LEU A 88 20.82 5.88 -0.38
C LEU A 88 21.92 6.16 -1.40
N CYS A 89 22.78 7.13 -1.10
CA CYS A 89 24.01 7.37 -1.87
C CYS A 89 24.90 6.11 -1.88
N GLY A 90 25.37 5.70 -3.05
CA GLY A 90 26.27 4.55 -3.23
C GLY A 90 27.64 4.71 -2.59
N HIS A 91 28.01 5.92 -2.14
CA HIS A 91 29.26 6.22 -1.44
C HIS A 91 29.06 6.41 0.07
N CYS A 92 28.23 7.36 0.49
CA CYS A 92 28.08 7.72 1.90
C CYS A 92 26.93 7.00 2.62
N HIS A 93 26.08 6.26 1.89
CA HIS A 93 24.92 5.54 2.44
C HIS A 93 23.91 6.43 3.19
N ILE A 94 23.90 7.74 2.90
CA ILE A 94 22.93 8.69 3.45
C ILE A 94 21.70 8.74 2.53
N PRO A 95 20.47 8.79 3.08
CA PRO A 95 19.25 8.99 2.30
C PRO A 95 19.32 10.26 1.46
N LEU A 96 19.15 10.10 0.15
CA LEU A 96 19.08 11.22 -0.79
C LEU A 96 17.71 11.90 -0.77
N SER A 97 16.74 11.34 -0.04
CA SER A 97 15.44 11.98 0.24
C SER A 97 15.56 13.20 1.16
N ASP A 98 16.53 13.19 2.08
CA ASP A 98 16.72 14.23 3.09
C ASP A 98 17.59 15.39 2.59
N THR A 99 18.11 15.30 1.36
CA THR A 99 18.85 16.41 0.75
C THR A 99 17.85 17.48 0.33
N PHE A 100 17.45 18.31 1.30
CA PHE A 100 16.48 19.39 1.18
C PHE A 100 16.77 20.28 -0.04
N GLY A 101 16.02 20.08 -1.13
CA GLY A 101 15.73 21.15 -2.08
C GLY A 101 16.17 20.97 -3.53
N GLN A 102 16.80 19.87 -3.92
CA GLN A 102 16.97 19.56 -5.34
C GLN A 102 17.20 18.06 -5.54
N ASN A 103 16.65 17.51 -6.62
CA ASN A 103 17.01 16.23 -7.26
C ASN A 103 18.49 16.18 -7.71
N CYS A 104 19.41 16.69 -6.90
CA CYS A 104 20.86 16.76 -7.12
C CYS A 104 21.51 15.43 -6.70
N PHE A 105 21.00 14.34 -7.24
CA PHE A 105 21.73 13.09 -7.29
C PHE A 105 22.10 12.79 -8.74
N TYR A 106 23.26 12.19 -8.95
CA TYR A 106 23.61 11.66 -10.26
C TYR A 106 23.61 10.14 -10.22
N GLU A 107 23.23 9.54 -11.34
CA GLU A 107 23.31 8.10 -11.53
C GLU A 107 24.71 7.71 -12.02
N HIS A 108 25.32 6.72 -11.38
CA HIS A 108 26.51 6.05 -11.87
C HIS A 108 26.36 4.54 -11.68
N GLU A 109 26.51 3.76 -12.75
CA GLU A 109 26.33 2.30 -12.74
C GLU A 109 25.01 1.81 -12.10
N GLY A 110 23.91 2.54 -12.32
CA GLY A 110 22.60 2.21 -11.74
C GLY A 110 22.51 2.43 -10.22
N LYS A 111 23.45 3.18 -9.63
CA LYS A 111 23.41 3.62 -8.24
C LYS A 111 23.33 5.15 -8.17
N PRO A 112 22.59 5.71 -7.22
CA PRO A 112 22.51 7.15 -7.05
C PRO A 112 23.66 7.64 -6.15
N TYR A 113 24.19 8.81 -6.44
CA TYR A 113 25.28 9.46 -5.69
C TYR A 113 24.91 10.90 -5.37
N CYS A 114 25.26 11.38 -4.17
CA CYS A 114 25.09 12.79 -3.81
C CYS A 114 26.07 13.68 -4.58
N GLU A 115 25.68 14.93 -4.87
CA GLU A 115 26.52 15.91 -5.59
C GLU A 115 27.77 16.38 -4.82
N THR A 116 27.94 16.00 -3.55
CA THR A 116 28.97 16.59 -2.68
C THR A 116 29.92 15.56 -2.08
N ASP A 117 31.21 15.85 -2.24
CA ASP A 117 32.39 15.34 -1.52
C ASP A 117 32.38 15.82 -0.06
#